data_AF-A0A2Y9BLP4-F1
#
_entry.id   AF-A0A2Y9BLP4-F1
#
_cell.length_a   1.000
_cell.length_b   1.000
_cell.length_c   1.000
_cell.angle_alpha   90.00
_cell.angle_beta   90.00
_cell.angle_gamma   90.00
#
_symmetry.space_group_name_H-M   'P 1'
#
loop_
_entity.id
_entity.type
_entity.pdbx_description
1 polymer ?
#
loop_
_entity_poly.entity_id
_entity_poly.type
_entity_poly.pdbx_seq_one_letter_code
_entity_poly.pdbx_strand_id
1 'polypeptide(L)'
;MNVQKDNAREGYKKIESKSEEEIKETVKKYFPEGAYLYAVMDYAVGFGKYENKEFYIGLGNHTALEPLSWEYTRELRIFDGAGELWLKLAGDEWKGRFRGSLDRIKEVIKSDEETEYYMDEKQKLWGEVKKENQGGIPGWSLLTSNRGTQIQIPVQLPIPKNHEVRNRVGAAIEVRRYMRVPNAHNQELVYQTDIRMKGFCIWEHNR
;
A
#
# COMPACT_ATOMS: atom_id res chain seq x y z
N MET A 1 -11.04 15.86 11.97
CA MET A 1 -10.09 14.74 12.07
C MET A 1 -10.67 13.79 13.12
N ASN A 2 -11.04 12.57 12.74
CA ASN A 2 -11.74 11.63 13.63
C ASN A 2 -10.76 10.53 14.06
N VAL A 3 -10.20 10.65 15.26
CA VAL A 3 -9.37 9.60 15.89
C VAL A 3 -10.31 8.58 16.52
N GLN A 4 -10.14 7.30 16.18
CA GLN A 4 -10.98 6.22 16.70
C GLN A 4 -10.13 5.36 17.63
N LYS A 5 -10.69 5.01 18.80
CA LYS A 5 -10.12 3.96 19.65
C LYS A 5 -10.14 2.66 18.84
N ASP A 6 -9.06 1.89 18.88
CA ASP A 6 -9.00 0.61 18.17
C ASP A 6 -9.91 -0.42 18.85
N ASN A 7 -11.20 -0.31 18.56
CA ASN A 7 -12.20 -1.35 18.75
C ASN A 7 -12.29 -2.23 17.49
N ALA A 8 -11.42 -2.00 16.48
CA ALA A 8 -11.47 -2.74 15.25
C ALA A 8 -10.98 -4.17 15.52
N ARG A 9 -11.62 -5.13 14.86
CA ARG A 9 -11.14 -6.51 14.76
C ARG A 9 -9.93 -6.54 13.82
N GLU A 10 -8.94 -5.69 14.05
CA GLU A 10 -7.65 -5.77 13.40
C GLU A 10 -6.60 -6.28 14.39
N GLY A 11 -5.60 -6.97 13.87
CA GLY A 11 -4.50 -7.42 14.68
C GLY A 11 -3.18 -7.34 13.95
N TYR A 12 -2.17 -7.77 14.67
CA TYR A 12 -0.78 -7.73 14.26
C TYR A 12 -0.20 -9.13 14.34
N LYS A 13 0.48 -9.54 13.27
CA LYS A 13 1.24 -10.78 13.23
C LYS A 13 2.62 -10.52 12.64
N LYS A 14 3.66 -10.79 13.42
CA LYS A 14 5.04 -10.76 12.93
C LYS A 14 5.25 -11.90 11.93
N ILE A 15 5.97 -11.59 10.85
CA ILE A 15 6.46 -12.57 9.89
C ILE A 15 7.94 -12.78 10.20
N GLU A 16 8.22 -13.93 10.80
CA GLU A 16 9.60 -14.40 10.94
C GLU A 16 10.22 -14.66 9.56
N SER A 17 11.53 -14.89 9.53
CA SER A 17 12.26 -15.28 8.33
C SER A 17 11.52 -16.34 7.52
N LYS A 18 11.27 -16.05 6.24
CA LYS A 18 10.64 -16.94 5.28
C LYS A 18 11.33 -16.88 3.92
N SER A 19 11.38 -18.02 3.24
CA SER A 19 11.73 -18.12 1.82
C SER A 19 10.70 -17.43 0.93
N GLU A 20 11.06 -17.17 -0.33
CA GLU A 20 10.15 -16.62 -1.34
C GLU A 20 8.90 -17.50 -1.51
N GLU A 21 9.05 -18.82 -1.58
CA GLU A 21 7.97 -19.78 -1.75
C GLU A 21 6.97 -19.69 -0.58
N GLU A 22 7.47 -19.62 0.65
CA GLU A 22 6.63 -19.48 1.85
C GLU A 22 5.90 -18.14 1.90
N ILE A 23 6.51 -17.08 1.37
CA ILE A 23 5.84 -15.78 1.22
C ILE A 23 4.72 -15.90 0.18
N LYS A 24 4.96 -16.50 -0.98
CA LYS A 24 3.93 -16.70 -2.01
C LYS A 24 2.73 -17.48 -1.47
N GLU A 25 2.96 -18.52 -0.67
CA GLU A 25 1.88 -19.26 0.01
C GLU A 25 1.17 -18.41 1.06
N THR A 26 1.91 -17.57 1.80
CA THR A 26 1.32 -16.62 2.75
C THR A 26 0.41 -15.61 2.04
N VAL A 27 0.84 -15.08 0.89
CA VAL A 27 0.04 -14.16 0.08
C VAL A 27 -1.23 -14.83 -0.44
N LYS A 28 -1.13 -16.05 -1.00
CA LYS A 28 -2.30 -16.83 -1.44
C LYS A 28 -3.35 -16.99 -0.33
N LYS A 29 -2.90 -17.23 0.90
CA LYS A 29 -3.77 -17.39 2.07
C LYS A 29 -4.42 -16.07 2.50
N TYR A 30 -3.66 -14.97 2.52
CA TYR A 30 -4.14 -13.69 3.05
C TYR A 30 -4.92 -12.86 2.04
N PHE A 31 -4.67 -13.06 0.74
CA PHE A 31 -5.25 -12.27 -0.34
C PHE A 31 -5.81 -13.17 -1.47
N PRO A 32 -6.77 -14.07 -1.17
CA PRO A 32 -7.26 -15.04 -2.16
C PRO A 32 -7.92 -14.37 -3.38
N GLU A 33 -8.54 -13.20 -3.19
CA GLU A 33 -9.20 -12.42 -4.25
C GLU A 33 -8.24 -11.48 -5.01
N GLY A 34 -6.96 -11.50 -4.66
CA GLY A 34 -5.97 -10.55 -5.15
C GLY A 34 -5.77 -9.35 -4.22
N ALA A 35 -4.76 -8.55 -4.52
CA ALA A 35 -4.36 -7.38 -3.74
C ALA A 35 -3.55 -6.39 -4.57
N TYR A 36 -3.38 -5.18 -4.05
CA TYR A 36 -2.44 -4.21 -4.59
C TYR A 36 -1.02 -4.48 -4.09
N LEU A 37 -0.04 -4.08 -4.89
CA LEU A 37 1.38 -4.17 -4.55
C LEU A 37 2.01 -2.78 -4.53
N TYR A 38 2.97 -2.62 -3.63
CA TYR A 38 4.02 -1.61 -3.70
C TYR A 38 5.36 -2.33 -3.53
N ALA A 39 6.25 -2.17 -4.50
CA ALA A 39 7.55 -2.80 -4.51
C ALA A 39 8.66 -1.77 -4.61
N VAL A 40 9.67 -1.89 -3.75
CA VAL A 40 10.95 -1.22 -3.88
C VAL A 40 11.94 -2.24 -4.41
N MET A 41 12.41 -2.01 -5.63
CA MET A 41 13.43 -2.81 -6.30
C MET A 41 14.72 -2.01 -6.40
N ASP A 42 15.84 -2.69 -6.67
CA ASP A 42 17.17 -2.05 -6.77
C ASP A 42 17.24 -0.91 -7.79
N TYR A 43 16.43 -0.99 -8.84
CA TYR A 43 16.45 -0.06 -9.98
C TYR A 43 15.19 0.80 -10.09
N ALA A 44 14.13 0.51 -9.33
CA ALA A 44 12.85 1.19 -9.46
C ALA A 44 11.95 1.04 -8.24
N VAL A 45 10.95 1.92 -8.14
CA VAL A 45 9.80 1.75 -7.25
C VAL A 45 8.57 1.63 -8.14
N GLY A 46 7.73 0.62 -7.88
CA GLY A 46 6.58 0.31 -8.71
C GLY A 46 5.34 -0.03 -7.88
N PHE A 47 4.17 0.20 -8.48
CA PHE A 47 2.91 -0.30 -7.97
C PHE A 47 2.42 -1.45 -8.82
N GLY A 48 1.65 -2.34 -8.21
CA GLY A 48 1.32 -3.62 -8.79
C GLY A 48 -0.03 -4.20 -8.40
N LYS A 49 -0.30 -5.39 -8.95
CA LYS A 49 -1.37 -6.27 -8.48
C LYS A 49 -0.82 -7.67 -8.26
N TYR A 50 -1.29 -8.30 -7.20
CA TYR A 50 -1.33 -9.75 -7.09
C TYR A 50 -2.70 -10.20 -7.59
N GLU A 51 -2.73 -10.91 -8.71
CA GLU A 51 -3.96 -11.47 -9.29
C GLU A 51 -3.64 -12.79 -9.99
N ASN A 52 -4.62 -13.70 -10.04
CA ASN A 52 -4.44 -15.02 -10.67
C ASN A 52 -3.21 -15.81 -10.15
N LYS A 53 -2.85 -15.60 -8.88
CA LYS A 53 -1.69 -16.18 -8.20
C LYS A 53 -0.32 -15.69 -8.70
N GLU A 54 -0.30 -14.63 -9.49
CA GLU A 54 0.90 -14.02 -10.05
C GLU A 54 1.07 -12.58 -9.55
N PHE A 55 2.31 -12.08 -9.58
CA PHE A 55 2.67 -10.75 -9.11
C PHE A 55 3.09 -9.88 -10.30
N TYR A 56 2.37 -8.80 -10.52
CA TYR A 56 2.60 -7.89 -11.64
C TYR A 56 2.87 -6.47 -11.17
N ILE A 57 3.83 -5.80 -11.78
CA ILE A 57 4.20 -4.40 -11.53
C ILE A 57 4.06 -3.60 -12.83
N GLY A 58 3.61 -2.35 -12.71
CA GLY A 58 3.73 -1.35 -13.77
C GLY A 58 4.92 -0.44 -13.50
N LEU A 59 5.78 -0.24 -14.50
CA LEU A 59 6.99 0.58 -14.40
C LEU A 59 6.94 1.76 -15.39
N GLY A 60 7.30 2.95 -14.91
CA GLY A 60 7.49 4.13 -15.75
C GLY A 60 6.33 4.41 -16.71
N ASN A 61 6.62 4.47 -18.00
CA ASN A 61 5.65 4.59 -19.10
C ASN A 61 5.46 3.28 -19.89
N HIS A 62 5.88 2.14 -19.34
CA HIS A 62 5.73 0.87 -20.03
C HIS A 62 4.24 0.57 -20.29
N THR A 63 3.97 -0.06 -21.42
CA THR A 63 2.61 -0.32 -21.92
C THR A 63 2.11 -1.71 -21.56
N ALA A 64 2.93 -2.52 -20.89
CA ALA A 64 2.60 -3.87 -20.46
C ALA A 64 3.00 -4.07 -18.99
N LEU A 65 2.33 -5.01 -18.33
CA LEU A 65 2.69 -5.44 -16.99
C LEU A 65 3.92 -6.34 -17.03
N GLU A 66 4.78 -6.18 -16.03
CA GLU A 66 5.95 -7.02 -15.85
C GLU A 66 5.76 -7.94 -14.64
N PRO A 67 6.15 -9.21 -14.73
CA PRO A 67 6.26 -10.07 -13.55
C PRO A 67 7.20 -9.45 -12.52
N LEU A 68 6.84 -9.50 -11.24
CA LEU A 68 7.70 -9.02 -10.17
C LEU A 68 9.00 -9.83 -10.14
N SER A 69 10.13 -9.15 -10.30
CA SER A 69 11.45 -9.75 -10.18
C SER A 69 11.87 -9.83 -8.72
N TRP A 70 11.58 -10.94 -8.06
CA TRP A 70 11.86 -11.14 -6.63
C TRP A 70 13.33 -10.96 -6.26
N GLU A 71 14.25 -11.41 -7.12
CA GLU A 71 15.71 -11.26 -6.98
C GLU A 71 16.13 -9.80 -6.72
N TYR A 72 15.49 -8.85 -7.40
CA TYR A 72 15.81 -7.42 -7.29
C TYR A 72 14.90 -6.67 -6.32
N THR A 73 13.96 -7.35 -5.66
CA THR A 73 12.99 -6.71 -4.76
C THR A 73 13.55 -6.66 -3.33
N ARG A 74 13.58 -5.46 -2.74
CA ARG A 74 14.11 -5.21 -1.39
C ARG A 74 13.02 -4.96 -0.35
N GLU A 75 11.91 -4.38 -0.77
CA GLU A 75 10.71 -4.21 0.05
C GLU A 75 9.47 -4.53 -0.80
N LEU A 76 8.53 -5.26 -0.22
CA LEU A 76 7.26 -5.60 -0.84
C LEU A 76 6.13 -5.38 0.16
N ARG A 77 5.12 -4.61 -0.27
CA ARG A 77 3.84 -4.47 0.44
C ARG A 77 2.76 -5.06 -0.43
N ILE A 78 1.98 -5.97 0.14
CA ILE A 78 0.77 -6.53 -0.46
C ILE A 78 -0.40 -6.10 0.40
N PHE A 79 -1.36 -5.39 -0.18
CA PHE A 79 -2.40 -4.74 0.61
C PHE A 79 -3.75 -4.62 -0.07
N ASP A 80 -4.78 -4.56 0.76
CA ASP A 80 -6.14 -4.19 0.41
C ASP A 80 -6.84 -3.51 1.61
N GLY A 81 -8.15 -3.27 1.50
CA GLY A 81 -8.89 -2.62 2.57
C GLY A 81 -8.85 -3.39 3.89
N ALA A 82 -8.74 -4.72 3.84
CA ALA A 82 -8.79 -5.60 4.99
C ALA A 82 -7.41 -5.87 5.62
N GLY A 83 -6.28 -5.65 4.95
CA GLY A 83 -4.98 -5.76 5.59
C GLY A 83 -3.79 -5.50 4.67
N GLU A 84 -2.61 -5.45 5.28
CA GLU A 84 -1.31 -5.30 4.61
C GLU A 84 -0.33 -6.35 5.13
N LEU A 85 0.35 -7.02 4.20
CA LEU A 85 1.58 -7.77 4.44
C LEU A 85 2.75 -6.90 3.98
N TRP A 86 3.52 -6.38 4.93
CA TRP A 86 4.76 -5.65 4.68
C TRP A 86 5.95 -6.58 4.89
N LEU A 87 6.83 -6.63 3.89
CA LEU A 87 7.98 -7.52 3.84
C LEU A 87 9.20 -6.74 3.41
N LYS A 88 10.34 -7.06 4.02
CA LYS A 88 11.65 -6.56 3.68
C LYS A 88 12.61 -7.73 3.56
N LEU A 89 13.46 -7.70 2.53
CA LEU A 89 14.50 -8.69 2.33
C LEU A 89 15.64 -8.45 3.33
N ALA A 90 16.07 -9.50 4.01
CA ALA A 90 17.13 -9.48 5.02
C ALA A 90 18.07 -10.68 4.80
N GLY A 91 19.13 -10.47 4.02
CA GLY A 91 19.91 -11.57 3.46
C GLY A 91 19.12 -12.23 2.32
N ASP A 92 18.97 -13.54 2.39
CA ASP A 92 18.21 -14.33 1.40
C ASP A 92 16.77 -14.64 1.85
N GLU A 93 16.34 -14.07 2.99
CA GLU A 93 15.04 -14.33 3.59
C GLU A 93 14.19 -13.06 3.72
N TRP A 94 12.88 -13.24 3.64
CA TRP A 94 11.90 -12.17 3.85
C TRP A 94 11.44 -12.13 5.30
N LYS A 95 11.41 -10.92 5.87
CA LYS A 95 10.88 -10.67 7.22
C LYS A 95 9.89 -9.51 7.18
N GLY A 96 8.99 -9.44 8.15
CA GLY A 96 8.12 -8.28 8.26
C GLY A 96 6.90 -8.50 9.15
N ARG A 97 5.74 -8.04 8.70
CA ARG A 97 4.49 -8.15 9.46
C ARG A 97 3.26 -8.18 8.57
N PHE A 98 2.22 -8.83 9.08
CA PHE A 98 0.86 -8.61 8.66
C PHE A 98 0.13 -7.71 9.67
N ARG A 99 -0.58 -6.70 9.18
CA ARG A 99 -1.49 -5.86 9.97
C ARG A 99 -2.83 -5.76 9.25
N GLY A 100 -3.93 -6.12 9.89
CA GLY A 100 -5.25 -6.11 9.27
C GLY A 100 -6.26 -6.98 10.00
N SER A 101 -7.36 -7.32 9.31
CA SER A 101 -8.49 -8.07 9.87
C SER A 101 -8.06 -9.35 10.60
N LEU A 102 -8.63 -9.56 11.78
CA LEU A 102 -8.47 -10.77 12.59
C LEU A 102 -8.94 -12.03 11.85
N ASP A 103 -9.87 -11.92 10.90
CA ASP A 103 -10.31 -13.07 10.10
C ASP A 103 -9.17 -13.66 9.25
N ARG A 104 -8.13 -12.87 8.95
CA ARG A 104 -6.94 -13.31 8.22
C ARG A 104 -5.83 -13.85 9.12
N ILE A 105 -5.82 -13.48 10.40
CA ILE A 105 -4.80 -13.88 11.37
C ILE A 105 -5.43 -14.61 12.56
N LYS A 106 -5.19 -15.92 12.61
CA LYS A 106 -5.68 -16.80 13.69
C LYS A 106 -5.00 -16.53 15.05
N GLU A 107 -3.89 -15.80 15.06
CA GLU A 107 -3.11 -15.49 16.25
C GLU A 107 -2.90 -13.98 16.31
N VAL A 108 -3.27 -13.40 17.45
CA VAL A 108 -3.14 -11.96 17.71
C VAL A 108 -2.04 -11.79 18.74
N ILE A 109 -0.96 -11.11 18.36
CA ILE A 109 -0.06 -10.55 19.36
C ILE A 109 -0.70 -9.24 19.81
N LYS A 110 -1.54 -9.30 20.84
CA LYS A 110 -2.00 -8.09 21.51
C LYS A 110 -0.81 -7.55 22.30
N SER A 111 -0.52 -6.28 22.08
CA SER A 111 0.30 -5.50 23.01
C SER A 111 -0.57 -5.28 24.25
N ASP A 112 -0.44 -6.13 25.27
CA ASP A 112 -1.34 -6.19 26.43
C ASP A 112 -1.30 -4.95 27.35
N GLU A 113 -0.49 -3.93 27.06
CA GLU A 113 -0.22 -2.87 28.04
C GLU A 113 -0.66 -1.45 27.62
N GLU A 114 -1.06 -1.19 26.38
CA GLU A 114 -1.38 0.18 25.94
C GLU A 114 -2.55 0.24 24.93
N THR A 115 -3.47 1.18 25.14
CA THR A 115 -4.59 1.43 24.21
C THR A 115 -4.04 2.02 22.90
N GLU A 116 -4.19 1.29 21.80
CA GLU A 116 -3.88 1.77 20.47
C GLU A 116 -5.09 2.50 19.85
N TYR A 117 -4.81 3.56 19.13
CA TYR A 117 -5.77 4.35 18.36
C TYR A 117 -5.38 4.29 16.89
N TYR A 118 -6.33 4.50 15.99
CA TYR A 118 -6.02 4.63 14.58
C TYR A 118 -6.68 5.85 13.93
N MET A 119 -6.10 6.28 12.82
CA MET A 119 -6.71 7.21 11.89
C MET A 119 -6.47 6.78 10.45
N ASP A 120 -7.46 7.01 9.59
CA ASP A 120 -7.31 6.84 8.16
C ASP A 120 -6.95 8.20 7.52
N GLU A 121 -5.98 8.20 6.62
CA GLU A 121 -5.48 9.38 5.92
C GLU A 121 -5.27 9.07 4.43
N LYS A 122 -5.49 10.06 3.57
CA LYS A 122 -5.10 10.01 2.16
C LYS A 122 -3.70 10.61 2.00
N GLN A 123 -2.75 9.85 1.48
CA GLN A 123 -1.42 10.35 1.13
C GLN A 123 -1.32 10.54 -0.38
N LYS A 124 -1.11 11.80 -0.81
CA LYS A 124 -1.01 12.15 -2.23
C LYS A 124 0.16 11.41 -2.90
N LEU A 125 -0.11 10.75 -4.02
CA LEU A 125 0.93 10.22 -4.90
C LEU A 125 1.48 11.30 -5.81
N TRP A 126 2.77 11.20 -6.14
CA TRP A 126 3.39 12.14 -7.07
C TRP A 126 2.87 11.96 -8.49
N GLY A 127 2.61 13.10 -9.14
CA GLY A 127 2.13 13.14 -10.52
C GLY A 127 0.60 13.16 -10.63
N GLU A 128 0.16 13.37 -11.85
CA GLU A 128 -1.26 13.49 -12.20
C GLU A 128 -1.51 12.78 -13.53
N VAL A 129 -2.73 12.28 -13.72
CA VAL A 129 -3.16 11.75 -15.01
C VAL A 129 -3.41 12.91 -15.95
N LYS A 130 -2.73 12.88 -17.09
CA LYS A 130 -2.94 13.82 -18.21
C LYS A 130 -3.80 13.17 -19.28
N LYS A 131 -4.58 13.99 -20.00
CA LYS A 131 -5.41 13.54 -21.14
C LYS A 131 -4.63 12.84 -22.25
N GLU A 132 -3.36 13.19 -22.40
CA GLU A 132 -2.42 12.72 -23.43
C GLU A 132 -1.73 11.39 -23.05
N ASN A 133 -1.82 10.96 -21.79
CA ASN A 133 -1.25 9.68 -21.32
C ASN A 133 -2.18 8.49 -21.59
N GLN A 134 -2.93 8.52 -22.68
CA GLN A 134 -3.93 7.52 -23.09
C GLN A 134 -3.36 6.13 -23.44
N GLY A 135 -2.04 5.96 -23.47
CA GLY A 135 -1.35 4.74 -23.91
C GLY A 135 -0.90 3.79 -22.80
N GLY A 136 -1.52 3.85 -21.62
CA GLY A 136 -1.15 3.00 -20.49
C GLY A 136 -1.68 1.56 -20.57
N ILE A 137 -1.31 0.76 -19.57
CA ILE A 137 -1.83 -0.58 -19.35
C ILE A 137 -3.36 -0.51 -19.13
N PRO A 138 -4.19 -1.35 -19.77
CA PRO A 138 -5.64 -1.32 -19.58
C PRO A 138 -6.04 -1.50 -18.10
N GLY A 139 -6.89 -0.58 -17.60
CA GLY A 139 -7.34 -0.59 -16.19
C GLY A 139 -6.37 0.07 -15.21
N TRP A 140 -5.30 0.68 -15.71
CA TRP A 140 -4.28 1.38 -14.93
C TRP A 140 -4.21 2.86 -15.32
N SER A 141 -3.54 3.65 -14.48
CA SER A 141 -3.30 5.07 -14.76
C SER A 141 -1.83 5.40 -14.69
N LEU A 142 -1.37 6.17 -15.67
CA LEU A 142 -0.03 6.74 -15.69
C LEU A 142 -0.04 8.15 -15.08
N LEU A 143 0.52 8.27 -13.88
CA LEU A 143 0.79 9.54 -13.23
C LEU A 143 2.08 10.13 -13.79
N THR A 144 2.03 11.38 -14.22
CA THR A 144 3.22 12.11 -14.68
C THR A 144 3.40 13.39 -13.89
N SER A 145 4.59 13.56 -13.30
CA SER A 145 4.96 14.80 -12.62
C SER A 145 5.45 15.86 -13.62
N ASN A 146 5.47 17.13 -13.21
CA ASN A 146 6.04 18.20 -14.03
C ASN A 146 7.55 18.03 -14.28
N ARG A 147 8.25 17.19 -13.49
CA ARG A 147 9.68 16.89 -13.64
C ARG A 147 9.95 15.66 -14.53
N GLY A 148 8.92 15.10 -15.16
CA GLY A 148 9.03 13.94 -16.04
C GLY A 148 8.96 12.58 -15.33
N THR A 149 8.99 12.52 -13.99
CA THR A 149 8.77 11.26 -13.26
C THR A 149 7.41 10.67 -13.60
N GLN A 150 7.41 9.38 -13.93
CA GLN A 150 6.26 8.61 -14.38
C GLN A 150 6.05 7.41 -13.48
N ILE A 151 4.81 7.22 -13.03
CA ILE A 151 4.43 6.13 -12.13
C ILE A 151 3.12 5.53 -12.62
N GLN A 152 3.11 4.22 -12.87
CA GLN A 152 1.89 3.47 -13.12
C GLN A 152 1.22 3.12 -11.80
N ILE A 153 -0.11 3.25 -11.73
CA ILE A 153 -0.90 2.77 -10.60
C ILE A 153 -1.99 1.79 -11.07
N PRO A 154 -2.31 0.76 -10.27
CA PRO A 154 -3.21 -0.33 -10.64
C PRO A 154 -4.70 0.03 -10.54
N VAL A 155 -5.04 1.29 -10.81
CA VAL A 155 -6.42 1.79 -10.81
C VAL A 155 -6.65 2.71 -12.00
N GLN A 156 -7.84 2.62 -12.59
CA GLN A 156 -8.30 3.55 -13.62
C GLN A 156 -8.89 4.80 -12.95
N LEU A 157 -8.19 5.91 -13.04
CA LEU A 157 -8.68 7.20 -12.58
C LEU A 157 -9.57 7.83 -13.67
N PRO A 158 -10.57 8.63 -13.27
CA PRO A 158 -11.42 9.32 -14.22
C PRO A 158 -10.62 10.27 -15.10
N ILE A 159 -11.04 10.38 -16.35
CA ILE A 159 -10.43 11.31 -17.31
C ILE A 159 -10.96 12.72 -17.00
N PRO A 160 -10.10 13.76 -16.97
CA PRO A 160 -10.55 15.14 -16.84
C PRO A 160 -11.54 15.50 -17.97
N LYS A 161 -12.74 16.00 -17.62
CA LYS A 161 -13.67 16.58 -18.61
C LYS A 161 -13.23 18.02 -18.94
N ASN A 162 -13.40 18.43 -20.20
CA ASN A 162 -13.00 19.77 -20.66
C ASN A 162 -13.75 20.88 -19.89
N HIS A 163 -13.04 21.98 -19.62
CA HIS A 163 -13.50 23.30 -19.14
C HIS A 163 -13.68 23.57 -17.63
N GLU A 164 -12.92 22.92 -16.74
CA GLU A 164 -12.59 23.54 -15.46
C GLU A 164 -11.11 23.35 -15.10
N VAL A 165 -10.44 24.49 -14.89
CA VAL A 165 -9.10 24.91 -14.39
C VAL A 165 -8.05 23.88 -13.89
N ARG A 166 -8.31 22.57 -13.76
CA ARG A 166 -7.26 21.55 -13.56
C ARG A 166 -7.57 20.30 -14.40
N ASN A 167 -7.08 20.26 -15.65
CA ASN A 167 -7.09 19.08 -16.54
C ASN A 167 -6.20 17.91 -16.04
N ARG A 168 -6.22 17.65 -14.73
CA ARG A 168 -5.28 16.79 -14.02
C ARG A 168 -6.05 16.11 -12.89
N VAL A 169 -6.03 14.78 -12.87
CA VAL A 169 -6.56 13.98 -11.75
C VAL A 169 -5.39 13.44 -10.96
N GLY A 170 -5.33 13.78 -9.67
CA GLY A 170 -4.33 13.25 -8.76
C GLY A 170 -4.77 11.92 -8.18
N ALA A 171 -3.80 11.12 -7.76
CA ALA A 171 -4.03 9.88 -7.03
C ALA A 171 -3.55 10.02 -5.58
N ALA A 172 -4.09 9.18 -4.71
CA ALA A 172 -3.61 9.02 -3.36
C ALA A 172 -3.65 7.54 -2.96
N ILE A 173 -2.88 7.20 -1.93
CA ILE A 173 -3.02 5.95 -1.18
C ILE A 173 -3.74 6.28 0.11
N GLU A 174 -4.82 5.58 0.38
CA GLU A 174 -5.42 5.58 1.70
C GLU A 174 -4.57 4.70 2.63
N VAL A 175 -4.18 5.24 3.77
CA VAL A 175 -3.39 4.57 4.79
C VAL A 175 -4.12 4.61 6.12
N ARG A 176 -3.89 3.60 6.95
CA ARG A 176 -4.27 3.61 8.36
C ARG A 176 -3.03 3.77 9.20
N ARG A 177 -2.95 4.87 9.96
CA ARG A 177 -1.92 5.10 10.97
C ARG A 177 -2.39 4.60 12.32
N TYR A 178 -1.54 3.84 12.99
CA TYR A 178 -1.74 3.41 14.36
C TYR A 178 -0.88 4.29 15.27
N MET A 179 -1.45 4.69 16.40
CA MET A 179 -0.84 5.60 17.35
C MET A 179 -1.10 5.11 18.75
N ARG A 180 -0.17 5.41 19.65
CA ARG A 180 -0.37 5.23 21.07
C ARG A 180 -0.42 6.59 21.75
N VAL A 181 -1.42 6.73 22.60
CA VAL A 181 -1.54 7.89 23.49
C VAL A 181 -1.01 7.45 24.85
N PRO A 182 0.05 8.08 25.35
CA PRO A 182 0.60 7.77 26.67
C PRO A 182 -0.47 7.92 27.76
N ASN A 183 -0.42 7.05 28.77
CA ASN A 183 -1.25 7.18 29.96
C ASN A 183 -0.63 8.17 30.97
N ALA A 184 -1.38 8.53 32.01
CA ALA A 184 -0.97 9.53 33.02
C ALA A 184 0.33 9.19 33.80
N HIS A 185 0.93 8.01 33.59
CA HIS A 185 2.18 7.59 34.22
C HIS A 185 3.39 7.65 33.28
N ASN A 186 3.18 7.81 31.96
CA ASN A 186 4.23 8.00 30.96
C ASN A 186 4.04 9.37 30.28
N GLN A 187 4.83 10.39 30.66
CA GLN A 187 4.74 11.75 30.12
C GLN A 187 5.38 11.90 28.71
N GLU A 188 5.28 10.90 27.85
CA GLU A 188 5.83 11.00 26.49
C GLU A 188 4.83 11.58 25.48
N LEU A 189 5.28 11.93 24.28
CA LEU A 189 4.45 12.47 23.19
C LEU A 189 3.66 11.33 22.52
N VAL A 190 2.50 11.65 21.92
CA VAL A 190 1.80 10.70 21.03
C VAL A 190 2.75 10.28 19.92
N TYR A 191 2.96 8.97 19.74
CA TYR A 191 3.84 8.45 18.69
C TYR A 191 3.10 7.46 17.78
N GLN A 192 3.48 7.48 16.50
CA GLN A 192 2.99 6.54 15.50
C GLN A 192 3.69 5.19 15.70
N THR A 193 2.93 4.13 15.92
CA THR A 193 3.45 2.76 16.09
C THR A 193 3.60 2.03 14.77
N ASP A 194 2.65 2.26 13.85
CA ASP A 194 2.60 1.55 12.58
C ASP A 194 1.78 2.31 11.54
N ILE A 195 1.93 1.95 10.27
CA ILE A 195 1.14 2.44 9.16
C ILE A 195 0.90 1.32 8.15
N ARG A 196 -0.35 1.05 7.79
CA ARG A 196 -0.69 0.12 6.71
C ARG A 196 -1.35 0.82 5.54
N MET A 197 -1.06 0.37 4.33
CA MET A 197 -1.78 0.76 3.13
C MET A 197 -3.14 0.06 3.07
N LYS A 198 -4.18 0.76 2.58
CA LYS A 198 -5.55 0.24 2.41
C LYS A 198 -5.95 0.12 0.94
N GLY A 199 -5.45 1.02 0.09
CA GLY A 199 -5.85 1.04 -1.31
C GLY A 199 -5.57 2.39 -1.97
N PHE A 200 -5.81 2.46 -3.27
CA PHE A 200 -5.71 3.70 -4.04
C PHE A 200 -7.05 4.42 -4.08
N CYS A 201 -7.00 5.76 -4.08
CA CYS A 201 -8.17 6.60 -4.28
C CYS A 201 -7.82 7.86 -5.08
N ILE A 202 -8.84 8.63 -5.46
CA ILE A 202 -8.67 9.94 -6.08
C ILE A 202 -8.13 10.93 -5.04
N TRP A 203 -7.18 11.77 -5.44
CA TRP A 203 -6.77 12.95 -4.67
C TRP A 203 -7.64 14.15 -5.01
N GLU A 204 -8.53 14.49 -4.09
CA GLU A 204 -9.34 15.70 -4.17
C GLU A 204 -8.45 16.92 -3.92
N HIS A 205 -8.38 17.79 -4.91
CA HIS A 205 -7.71 19.06 -4.75
C HIS A 205 -8.65 20.00 -4.01
N ASN A 206 -8.55 20.06 -2.68
CA ASN A 206 -9.24 21.10 -1.92
C ASN A 206 -8.82 22.47 -2.47
N ARG A 207 -9.82 23.27 -2.85
CA ARG A 207 -9.66 24.62 -3.37
C ARG A 207 -9.16 25.55 -2.27
#